data_AF-A0A2N4SQV8-F1
#
_entry.id   AF-A0A2N4SQV8-F1
#
_cell.length_a   1.000
_cell.length_b   1.000
_cell.length_c   1.000
_cell.angle_alpha   90.00
_cell.angle_beta   90.00
_cell.angle_gamma   90.00
#
_symmetry.space_group_name_H-M   'P 1'
#
loop_
_entity.id
_entity.type
_entity.pdbx_description
1 polymer ?
#
loop_
_entity_poly.entity_id
_entity_poly.type
_entity_poly.pdbx_seq_one_letter_code
_entity_poly.pdbx_strand_id
1 'polypeptide(L)' 'MRCIQCSHWDLKHSTLRAHGYGLCKALVPAQPGRTFSDRNACRFGKFAQAPAETVAKREKVIG' A
#
# COMPACT_ATOMS: atom_id res chain seq x y z
N MET A 1 -6.33 -2.18 -10.00
CA MET A 1 -6.29 -2.72 -8.62
C MET A 1 -4.85 -2.76 -8.10
N ARG A 2 -4.20 -1.59 -8.02
CA ARG A 2 -2.80 -1.44 -7.57
C ARG A 2 -2.74 -1.17 -6.06
N CYS A 3 -1.60 -1.44 -5.43
CA CYS A 3 -1.38 -1.19 -4.01
C CYS A 3 -1.67 0.27 -3.62
N ILE A 4 -1.31 1.24 -4.45
CA ILE A 4 -1.61 2.67 -4.19
C ILE A 4 -3.10 2.96 -4.04
N GLN A 5 -3.94 2.18 -4.72
CA GLN A 5 -5.40 2.28 -4.70
C GLN A 5 -6.03 1.40 -3.62
N CYS A 6 -5.26 0.62 -2.86
CA CYS A 6 -5.78 -0.37 -1.91
C CYS A 6 -5.89 0.20 -0.49
N SER A 7 -7.02 0.00 0.19
CA SER A 7 -7.24 0.41 1.59
C SER A 7 -6.36 -0.34 2.57
N HIS A 8 -5.99 -1.58 2.23
CA HIS A 8 -5.11 -2.40 3.08
C HIS A 8 -3.64 -2.02 2.96
N TRP A 9 -3.27 -1.20 1.96
CA TRP A 9 -1.89 -0.77 1.77
C TRP A 9 -1.55 0.42 2.67
N ASP A 10 -0.53 0.28 3.49
CA ASP A 10 -0.15 1.23 4.52
C ASP A 10 1.27 1.73 4.29
N LEU A 11 1.38 3.02 3.97
CA LEU A 11 2.67 3.72 3.83
C LEU A 11 3.16 4.30 5.15
N LYS A 12 2.28 4.53 6.13
CA LYS A 12 2.63 5.23 7.37
C LYS A 12 3.66 4.46 8.19
N HIS A 13 3.52 3.13 8.25
CA HIS A 13 4.39 2.25 9.03
C HIS A 13 5.51 1.61 8.18
N SER A 14 5.67 2.05 6.93
CA SER A 14 6.75 1.56 6.07
C SER A 14 7.96 2.47 6.16
N THR A 15 9.12 1.89 6.46
CA THR A 15 10.41 2.59 6.43
C THR A 15 10.83 3.00 5.02
N LEU A 16 10.28 2.35 3.99
CA LEU A 16 10.56 2.60 2.58
C LEU A 16 9.48 3.44 1.89
N ARG A 17 8.66 4.17 2.65
CA ARG A 17 7.55 4.98 2.12
C ARG A 17 7.98 6.00 1.07
N ALA A 18 9.17 6.59 1.23
CA ALA A 18 9.74 7.57 0.30
C ALA A 18 10.08 6.96 -1.07
N HIS A 19 10.17 5.63 -1.16
CA HIS A 19 10.45 4.91 -2.40
C HIS A 19 9.19 4.24 -2.97
N GLY A 20 8.00 4.53 -2.45
CA GLY A 20 6.76 3.91 -2.93
C GLY A 20 6.50 2.50 -2.42
N TYR A 21 7.16 2.07 -1.34
CA TYR A 21 6.96 0.75 -0.74
C TYR A 21 6.16 0.87 0.56
N GLY A 22 5.06 0.13 0.67
CA GLY A 22 4.16 0.10 1.83
C GLY A 22 3.82 -1.31 2.30
N LEU A 23 3.32 -1.46 3.52
CA LEU A 23 2.91 -2.75 4.10
C LEU A 23 1.48 -3.10 3.69
N CYS A 24 1.15 -4.39 3.58
CA CYS A 24 -0.23 -4.84 3.32
C CYS A 24 -0.87 -5.41 4.59
N LYS A 25 -1.88 -4.73 5.13
CA LYS A 25 -2.63 -5.15 6.33
C LYS A 25 -3.56 -6.36 6.12
N ALA A 26 -3.85 -6.71 4.87
CA ALA A 26 -4.70 -7.85 4.52
C ALA A 26 -3.97 -9.21 4.63
N LEU A 27 -2.64 -9.18 4.74
CA LEU A 27 -1.81 -10.35 5.04
C LEU A 27 -1.87 -10.65 6.53
N VAL A 28 -2.37 -11.84 6.87
CA VAL A 28 -2.37 -12.38 8.24
C VAL A 28 -1.68 -13.75 8.20
N PRO A 29 -0.64 -13.99 9.03
CA PRO A 29 -0.03 -13.01 9.94
C PRO A 29 0.61 -11.85 9.14
N ALA A 30 0.55 -10.65 9.71
CA ALA A 30 1.26 -9.51 9.12
C ALA A 30 2.74 -9.88 9.09
N GLN A 31 3.36 -9.87 7.91
CA GLN A 31 4.78 -10.16 7.77
C GLN A 31 5.56 -8.83 7.85
N PRO A 32 6.04 -8.42 9.04
CA PRO A 32 6.91 -7.26 9.15
C PRO A 32 8.14 -7.47 8.25
N GLY A 33 8.46 -6.47 7.44
CA GLY A 33 9.54 -6.53 6.43
C GLY A 33 9.07 -6.81 5.00
N ARG A 34 7.84 -7.29 4.79
CA ARG A 34 7.31 -7.51 3.43
C ARG A 34 6.57 -6.26 2.94
N THR A 35 7.31 -5.38 2.28
CA THR A 35 6.75 -4.20 1.64
C THR A 35 6.35 -4.49 0.19
N PHE A 36 5.37 -3.75 -0.31
CA PHE A 36 4.82 -3.86 -1.65
C PHE A 36 4.92 -2.48 -2.30
N SER A 37 5.41 -2.43 -3.53
CA SER A 37 5.40 -1.19 -4.32
C SER A 37 3.96 -0.75 -4.60
N ASP A 38 3.77 0.56 -4.61
CA ASP A 38 2.58 1.30 -5.03
C ASP A 38 2.00 0.81 -6.37
N ARG A 39 2.87 0.44 -7.32
CA ARG A 39 2.50 -0.03 -8.66
C ARG A 39 2.08 -1.49 -8.70
N ASN A 40 2.37 -2.25 -7.64
CA ASN A 40 2.14 -3.69 -7.64
C ASN A 40 0.63 -4.00 -7.63
N ALA A 41 0.20 -4.98 -8.41
CA ALA A 41 -1.18 -5.43 -8.40
C ALA A 41 -1.49 -6.23 -7.13
N CYS A 42 -2.73 -6.18 -6.66
CA CYS A 42 -3.15 -7.03 -5.55
C CYS A 42 -3.17 -8.51 -5.99
N ARG A 43 -2.26 -9.33 -5.44
CA ARG A 43 -2.20 -10.78 -5.71
C ARG A 43 -2.96 -11.62 -4.69
N PHE A 44 -3.54 -10.98 -3.67
CA PHE A 44 -4.14 -11.67 -2.53
C PHE A 44 -5.67 -11.79 -2.63
N GLY A 45 -6.29 -11.29 -3.70
CA GLY A 45 -7.75 -11.28 -3.87
C GLY A 45 -8.51 -10.38 -2.88
N LYS A 46 -7.84 -9.76 -1.92
CA LYS A 46 -8.40 -8.87 -0.89
C LYS A 46 -8.26 -7.40 -1.26
N PHE A 47 -8.42 -7.06 -2.54
CA PHE A 47 -8.35 -5.65 -2.95
C PHE A 47 -9.58 -4.92 -2.42
N ALA A 48 -9.36 -3.82 -1.70
CA ALA A 48 -10.40 -2.91 -1.28
C ALA A 48 -10.04 -1.52 -1.78
N GLN A 49 -10.94 -0.84 -2.47
CA GLN A 49 -10.69 0.49 -3.01
C GLN A 49 -10.52 1.52 -1.88
N ALA A 50 -9.41 2.25 -1.89
CA ALA A 50 -9.15 3.35 -0.97
C ALA A 50 -9.90 4.62 -1.41
N PRO A 51 -10.27 5.50 -0.46
CA PRO A 51 -10.82 6.82 -0.77
C PRO A 51 -9.85 7.63 -1.65
N ALA A 52 -10.40 8.42 -2.58
CA ALA A 52 -9.60 9.23 -3.51
C ALA A 52 -8.62 10.16 -2.78
N GLU A 53 -9.05 10.76 -1.67
CA GLU A 53 -8.19 11.60 -0.82
C GLU A 53 -6.98 10.85 -0.25
N THR A 54 -7.16 9.56 0.08
CA THR A 54 -6.08 8.72 0.57
C THR A 54 -5.10 8.43 -0.55
N VAL A 55 -5.58 8.11 -1.75
CA VAL A 55 -4.73 7.87 -2.93
C VAL A 55 -3.91 9.12 -3.26
N ALA A 56 -4.54 10.30 -3.32
CA ALA A 56 -3.86 11.57 -3.60
C ALA A 56 -2.78 11.89 -2.55
N LYS A 57 -3.03 11.62 -1.27
CA LYS A 57 -2.01 11.77 -0.20
C LYS A 57 -0.83 10.82 -0.41
N ARG A 58 -1.08 9.59 -0.88
CA ARG A 58 -0.02 8.61 -1.15
C ARG A 58 0.81 9.01 -2.36
N GLU A 59 0.18 9.45 -3.44
CA GLU A 59 0.89 9.95 -4.64
C GLU A 59 1.86 11.09 -4.26
N LYS A 60 1.40 12.06 -3.46
CA LYS A 60 2.26 13.15 -2.95
C LYS A 60 3.46 12.69 -2.12
N VAL A 61 3.35 11.54 -1.43
CA VAL A 61 4.45 11.00 -0.61
C VAL A 61 5.51 10.30 -1.47
N ILE A 62 5.10 9.73 -2.61
CA ILE A 62 5.94 8.88 -3.45
C ILE A 62 6.68 9.70 -4.52
N GLY A 63 6.10 10.83 -4.94
CA GLY A 63 6.66 11.69 -5.99
C GLY A 63 5.82 11.64 -7.25
#